data_AF-A0A376KYX1-F1
#
_entry.id   AF-A0A376KYX1-F1
#
_cell.length_a   1.000
_cell.length_b   1.000
_cell.length_c   1.000
_cell.angle_alpha   90.00
_cell.angle_beta   90.00
_cell.angle_gamma   90.00
#
_symmetry.space_group_name_H-M   'P 1'
#
loop_
_entity.id
_entity.type
_entity.pdbx_description
1 polymer ?
#
loop_
_entity_poly.entity_id
_entity_poly.type
_entity_poly.pdbx_seq_one_letter_code
_entity_poly.pdbx_strand_id
1 'polypeptide(L)'
;MATLFIADLHLCVEEPAITAGFLRFLAGEARKADALYILGDLFEAWIGDDDPNPLHRQMAAAIKAVSDSGVPCYFIHGNRDFLLGKRFARESGMTLLPEEKVLELYGRRVLIMHGDTLCTDDAGYQAFRAKVHKPWLQMLFLALPLFVRKRIAARMRANSKEANSSKSLAIMDVNQNAGSQCDGKNIRCNG
;
A
#
# COMPACT_ATOMS: atom_id res chain seq x y z
N MET A 1 2.58 2.05 -25.76
CA MET A 1 2.34 1.27 -24.52
C MET A 1 2.12 2.26 -23.38
N ALA A 2 1.63 1.79 -22.23
CA ALA A 2 1.19 2.64 -21.13
C ALA A 2 1.77 2.16 -19.80
N THR A 3 2.00 3.09 -18.86
CA THR A 3 2.39 2.81 -17.48
C THR A 3 1.13 2.81 -16.61
N LEU A 4 0.96 1.78 -15.78
CA LEU A 4 -0.22 1.61 -14.94
C LEU A 4 0.09 1.96 -13.49
N PHE A 5 -0.85 2.65 -12.83
CA PHE A 5 -0.81 3.01 -11.41
C PHE A 5 -2.07 2.47 -10.73
N ILE A 6 -1.90 1.75 -9.62
CA ILE A 6 -2.99 1.26 -8.77
C ILE A 6 -2.64 1.49 -7.30
N ALA A 7 -3.64 1.62 -6.43
CA ALA A 7 -3.50 1.80 -4.99
C ALA A 7 -4.80 1.40 -4.29
N ASP A 8 -4.78 1.23 -2.97
CA ASP A 8 -5.98 1.08 -2.12
C ASP A 8 -6.88 -0.10 -2.53
N LEU A 9 -6.27 -1.26 -2.81
CA LEU A 9 -7.02 -2.48 -3.13
C LEU A 9 -7.56 -3.16 -1.87
N HIS A 10 -6.87 -3.02 -0.74
CA HIS A 10 -7.26 -3.63 0.54
C HIS A 10 -7.58 -5.13 0.43
N LEU A 11 -6.71 -5.89 -0.26
CA LEU A 11 -6.95 -7.31 -0.49
C LEU A 11 -7.06 -8.08 0.84
N CYS A 12 -8.18 -8.77 1.02
CA CYS A 12 -8.49 -9.59 2.18
C CYS A 12 -9.29 -10.83 1.76
N VAL A 13 -9.40 -11.80 2.68
CA VAL A 13 -10.09 -13.08 2.41
C VAL A 13 -11.60 -12.89 2.37
N GLU A 14 -12.09 -11.88 3.08
CA GLU A 14 -13.49 -11.52 3.23
C GLU A 14 -14.08 -10.89 1.96
N GLU A 15 -13.24 -10.34 1.08
CA GLU A 15 -13.64 -9.67 -0.17
C GLU A 15 -13.08 -10.36 -1.43
N PRO A 16 -13.55 -11.59 -1.74
CA PRO A 16 -13.03 -12.38 -2.85
C PRO A 16 -13.28 -11.74 -4.23
N ALA A 17 -14.30 -10.87 -4.34
CA ALA A 17 -14.61 -10.17 -5.58
C ALA A 17 -13.48 -9.21 -6.02
N ILE A 18 -12.88 -8.48 -5.06
CA ILE A 18 -11.74 -7.60 -5.32
C ILE A 18 -10.53 -8.43 -5.75
N THR A 19 -10.25 -9.52 -5.03
CA THR A 19 -9.18 -10.45 -5.37
C THR A 19 -9.34 -11.00 -6.79
N ALA A 20 -10.54 -11.45 -7.16
CA ALA A 20 -10.81 -11.95 -8.51
C ALA A 20 -10.65 -10.86 -9.59
N GLY A 21 -11.12 -9.65 -9.32
CA GLY A 21 -10.94 -8.49 -10.20
C GLY A 21 -9.47 -8.17 -10.44
N PHE A 22 -8.68 -8.15 -9.36
CA PHE A 22 -7.25 -7.87 -9.44
C PHE A 22 -6.48 -8.98 -10.17
N LEU A 23 -6.80 -10.25 -9.91
CA LEU A 23 -6.22 -11.39 -10.64
C LEU A 23 -6.51 -11.30 -12.14
N ARG A 24 -7.74 -10.94 -12.53
CA ARG A 24 -8.10 -10.74 -13.93
C ARG A 24 -7.32 -9.58 -14.55
N PHE A 25 -7.15 -8.48 -13.82
CA PHE A 25 -6.34 -7.34 -14.26
C PHE A 25 -4.88 -7.76 -14.50
N LEU A 26 -4.26 -8.47 -13.55
CA LEU A 26 -2.88 -8.97 -13.66
C LEU A 26 -2.70 -9.97 -14.81
N ALA A 27 -3.71 -10.81 -15.08
CA ALA A 27 -3.67 -11.75 -16.19
C ALA A 27 -3.87 -11.09 -17.57
N GLY A 28 -4.42 -9.87 -17.62
CA GLY A 28 -4.81 -9.19 -18.85
C GLY A 28 -4.01 -7.93 -19.12
N GLU A 29 -4.52 -6.79 -18.66
CA GLU A 29 -4.00 -5.45 -19.00
C GLU A 29 -2.58 -5.22 -18.48
N ALA A 30 -2.28 -5.68 -17.27
CA ALA A 30 -0.98 -5.47 -16.65
C ALA A 30 0.18 -6.05 -17.47
N ARG A 31 -0.03 -7.16 -18.20
CA ARG A 31 1.00 -7.81 -19.04
C ARG A 31 1.32 -7.05 -20.32
N LYS A 32 0.53 -6.03 -20.66
CA LYS A 32 0.71 -5.20 -21.85
C LYS A 32 1.28 -3.82 -21.51
N ALA A 33 1.52 -3.55 -20.23
CA ALA A 33 2.02 -2.29 -19.73
C ALA A 33 3.55 -2.18 -19.88
N ASP A 34 4.05 -0.94 -19.92
CA ASP A 34 5.49 -0.67 -19.82
C ASP A 34 6.01 -0.90 -18.40
N ALA A 35 5.16 -0.65 -17.39
CA ALA A 35 5.43 -0.87 -15.98
C ALA A 35 4.12 -0.86 -15.18
N LEU A 36 4.13 -1.53 -14.03
CA LEU A 36 3.06 -1.51 -13.03
C LEU A 36 3.57 -0.91 -11.73
N TYR A 37 2.95 0.17 -11.27
CA TYR A 37 3.22 0.80 -9.97
C TYR A 37 2.04 0.58 -9.03
N ILE A 38 2.32 0.02 -7.86
CA ILE A 38 1.37 -0.19 -6.78
C ILE A 38 1.71 0.80 -5.66
N LEU A 39 0.85 1.81 -5.45
CA LEU A 39 1.10 2.97 -4.58
C LEU A 39 0.46 2.79 -3.19
N GLY A 40 0.80 1.69 -2.52
CA GLY A 40 0.37 1.39 -1.16
C GLY A 40 -1.00 0.74 -1.06
N ASP A 41 -1.28 0.22 0.14
CA ASP A 41 -2.56 -0.38 0.53
C ASP A 41 -3.06 -1.46 -0.43
N LEU A 42 -2.10 -2.28 -0.90
CA LEU A 42 -2.39 -3.48 -1.66
C LEU A 42 -3.12 -4.50 -0.80
N PHE A 43 -2.66 -4.67 0.44
CA PHE A 43 -3.26 -5.57 1.40
C PHE A 43 -3.97 -4.80 2.49
N GLU A 44 -5.08 -5.36 2.95
CA GLU A 44 -5.87 -4.74 4.00
C GLU A 44 -5.04 -4.62 5.30
N ALA A 45 -4.11 -5.55 5.55
CA ALA A 45 -3.09 -5.43 6.59
C ALA A 45 -1.88 -6.32 6.31
N TRP A 46 -0.69 -5.83 6.66
CA TRP A 46 0.54 -6.61 6.63
C TRP A 46 1.20 -6.69 8.00
N ILE A 47 1.43 -7.91 8.51
CA ILE A 47 2.05 -8.14 9.82
C ILE A 47 3.47 -8.71 9.73
N GLY A 48 4.02 -8.82 8.52
CA GLY A 48 5.35 -9.36 8.23
C GLY A 48 5.31 -10.46 7.18
N ASP A 49 6.42 -10.58 6.43
CA ASP A 49 6.56 -11.51 5.30
C ASP A 49 6.58 -12.99 5.71
N ASP A 50 6.64 -13.29 7.01
CA ASP A 50 6.59 -14.64 7.56
C ASP A 50 5.15 -15.15 7.82
N ASP A 51 4.12 -14.32 7.60
CA ASP A 51 2.73 -14.75 7.68
C ASP A 51 2.41 -15.79 6.58
N PRO A 52 1.99 -17.02 6.93
CA PRO A 52 1.75 -18.08 5.96
C PRO A 52 0.43 -17.93 5.19
N ASN A 53 -0.22 -16.75 5.21
CA ASN A 53 -1.51 -16.50 4.57
C ASN A 53 -1.51 -16.92 3.07
N PRO A 54 -2.39 -17.85 2.66
CA PRO A 54 -2.47 -18.31 1.28
C PRO A 54 -2.73 -17.18 0.28
N LEU A 55 -3.51 -16.16 0.66
CA LEU A 55 -3.81 -15.00 -0.20
C LEU A 55 -2.53 -14.26 -0.58
N HIS A 56 -1.62 -14.04 0.38
CA HIS A 56 -0.36 -13.35 0.12
C HIS A 56 0.48 -14.11 -0.91
N ARG A 57 0.58 -15.44 -0.76
CA ARG A 57 1.32 -16.27 -1.72
C ARG A 57 0.67 -16.28 -3.10
N GLN A 58 -0.66 -16.32 -3.16
CA GLN A 58 -1.40 -16.25 -4.42
C GLN A 58 -1.14 -14.93 -5.14
N MET A 59 -1.18 -13.80 -4.40
CA MET A 59 -0.91 -12.48 -4.96
C MET A 59 0.55 -12.34 -5.39
N ALA A 60 1.50 -12.84 -4.59
CA ALA A 60 2.91 -12.87 -4.97
C ALA A 60 3.11 -13.62 -6.29
N ALA A 61 2.54 -14.82 -6.44
CA ALA A 61 2.63 -15.59 -7.67
C ALA A 61 1.99 -14.89 -8.88
N ALA A 62 0.84 -14.24 -8.69
CA ALA A 62 0.16 -13.53 -9.76
C ALA A 62 0.96 -12.30 -10.25
N ILE A 63 1.52 -11.51 -9.32
CA ILE A 63 2.38 -10.36 -9.65
C ILE A 63 3.68 -10.84 -10.28
N LYS A 64 4.25 -11.94 -9.77
CA LYS A 64 5.45 -12.56 -10.33
C LYS A 64 5.25 -12.98 -11.78
N ALA A 65 4.08 -13.51 -12.13
CA ALA A 65 3.76 -13.84 -13.51
C ALA A 65 3.70 -12.62 -14.44
N VAL A 66 3.37 -11.43 -13.93
CA VAL A 66 3.47 -10.16 -14.69
C VAL A 66 4.93 -9.76 -14.84
N SER A 67 5.70 -9.80 -13.75
CA SER A 67 7.14 -9.54 -13.79
C SER A 67 7.89 -10.45 -14.76
N ASP A 68 7.55 -11.75 -14.78
CA ASP A 68 8.17 -12.74 -15.66
C ASP A 68 7.77 -12.59 -17.13
N SER A 69 6.66 -11.88 -17.42
CA SER A 69 6.32 -11.48 -18.78
C SER A 69 7.12 -10.29 -19.30
N GLY A 70 8.05 -9.75 -18.50
CA GLY A 70 8.92 -8.63 -18.86
C GLY A 70 8.39 -7.25 -18.42
N VAL A 71 7.28 -7.20 -17.68
CA VAL A 71 6.72 -5.94 -17.17
C VAL A 71 7.28 -5.67 -15.76
N PRO A 72 8.10 -4.63 -15.55
CA PRO A 72 8.60 -4.31 -14.23
C PRO A 72 7.47 -3.87 -13.28
N CYS A 73 7.45 -4.45 -12.08
CA CYS A 73 6.48 -4.15 -11.05
C CYS A 73 7.17 -3.41 -9.88
N TYR A 74 6.55 -2.33 -9.42
CA TYR A 74 7.06 -1.48 -8.35
C TYR A 74 6.02 -1.33 -7.24
N PHE A 75 6.49 -1.21 -6.01
CA PHE A 75 5.63 -1.07 -4.84
C PHE A 75 6.15 0.06 -3.93
N ILE A 76 5.25 1.00 -3.60
CA ILE A 76 5.41 1.95 -2.50
C ILE A 76 4.53 1.46 -1.36
N HIS A 77 5.04 1.54 -0.13
CA HIS A 77 4.29 1.18 1.07
C HIS A 77 3.10 2.11 1.31
N GLY A 78 1.96 1.55 1.72
CA GLY A 78 0.86 2.29 2.29
C GLY A 78 0.85 2.21 3.82
N ASN A 79 -0.17 2.80 4.44
CA ASN A 79 -0.31 2.84 5.89
C ASN A 79 -0.79 1.49 6.48
N ARG A 80 -1.32 0.59 5.66
CA ARG A 80 -1.77 -0.75 6.08
C ARG A 80 -0.73 -1.84 5.86
N ASP A 81 0.19 -1.62 4.92
CA ASP A 81 1.17 -2.62 4.48
C ASP A 81 2.63 -2.15 4.56
N PHE A 82 2.93 -1.11 5.36
CA PHE A 82 4.29 -0.60 5.64
C PHE A 82 5.31 -1.62 6.16
N LEU A 83 4.87 -2.79 6.65
CA LEU A 83 5.77 -3.88 7.07
C LEU A 83 6.15 -4.83 5.93
N LEU A 84 5.63 -4.62 4.72
CA LEU A 84 5.94 -5.44 3.55
C LEU A 84 7.44 -5.37 3.24
N GLY A 85 8.08 -6.52 3.25
CA GLY A 85 9.52 -6.62 3.24
C GLY A 85 10.11 -7.13 1.94
N LYS A 86 11.43 -7.29 1.98
CA LYS A 86 12.24 -7.80 0.87
C LYS A 86 11.91 -9.25 0.50
N ARG A 87 11.34 -10.04 1.42
CA ARG A 87 10.99 -11.43 1.12
C ARG A 87 9.79 -11.46 0.20
N PHE A 88 8.72 -10.72 0.51
CA PHE A 88 7.56 -10.63 -0.37
C PHE A 88 7.92 -9.98 -1.71
N ALA A 89 8.72 -8.90 -1.70
CA ALA A 89 9.18 -8.25 -2.92
C ALA A 89 9.91 -9.23 -3.85
N ARG A 90 10.80 -10.07 -3.30
CA ARG A 90 11.50 -11.11 -4.06
C ARG A 90 10.56 -12.19 -4.58
N GLU A 91 9.62 -12.66 -3.75
CA GLU A 91 8.65 -13.70 -4.15
C GLU A 91 7.70 -13.21 -5.25
N SER A 92 7.30 -11.94 -5.20
CA SER A 92 6.41 -11.28 -6.18
C SER A 92 7.13 -10.70 -7.39
N GLY A 93 8.46 -10.62 -7.39
CA GLY A 93 9.22 -9.97 -8.47
C GLY A 93 9.11 -8.45 -8.48
N MET A 94 8.64 -7.84 -7.40
CA MET A 94 8.50 -6.39 -7.29
C MET A 94 9.76 -5.73 -6.76
N THR A 95 9.94 -4.47 -7.14
CA THR A 95 10.94 -3.57 -6.55
C THR A 95 10.27 -2.63 -5.55
N LEU A 96 10.76 -2.65 -4.30
CA LEU A 96 10.33 -1.68 -3.29
C LEU A 96 10.93 -0.31 -3.60
N LEU A 97 10.07 0.70 -3.67
CA LEU A 97 10.43 2.09 -3.87
C LEU A 97 10.41 2.85 -2.53
N PRO A 98 11.14 3.98 -2.42
CA PRO A 98 10.96 4.89 -1.30
C PRO A 98 9.54 5.47 -1.29
N GLU A 99 9.14 6.00 -0.14
CA GLU A 99 7.82 6.63 0.08
C GLU A 99 7.47 7.70 -0.97
N GLU A 100 8.46 8.49 -1.40
CA GLU A 100 8.33 9.47 -2.48
C GLU A 100 9.31 9.14 -3.59
N LYS A 101 8.81 9.07 -4.83
CA LYS A 101 9.65 8.84 -6.00
C LYS A 101 9.22 9.75 -7.14
N VAL A 102 10.17 10.51 -7.68
CA VAL A 102 9.98 11.20 -8.95
C VAL A 102 10.36 10.27 -10.10
N LEU A 103 9.44 10.10 -11.04
CA LEU A 103 9.59 9.34 -12.26
C LEU A 103 9.68 10.27 -13.46
N GLU A 104 10.43 9.86 -14.49
CA GLU A 104 10.34 10.44 -15.82
C GLU A 104 9.55 9.50 -16.72
N LEU A 105 8.32 9.88 -17.03
CA LEU A 105 7.40 9.07 -17.82
C LEU A 105 7.02 9.84 -19.07
N TYR A 106 7.41 9.32 -20.23
CA TYR A 106 7.03 9.88 -21.53
C TYR A 106 7.36 11.39 -21.66
N GLY A 107 8.53 11.79 -21.14
CA GLY A 107 8.99 13.19 -21.15
C GLY A 107 8.37 14.09 -20.06
N ARG A 108 7.63 13.53 -19.10
CA ARG A 108 7.04 14.27 -17.97
C ARG A 108 7.62 13.79 -16.64
N ARG A 109 7.89 14.74 -15.74
CA ARG A 109 8.24 14.43 -14.35
C ARG A 109 6.96 14.22 -13.55
N VAL A 110 6.85 13.07 -12.90
CA VAL A 110 5.68 12.67 -12.10
C VAL A 110 6.15 12.26 -10.71
N LEU A 111 5.66 12.92 -9.66
CA LEU A 111 5.86 12.48 -8.28
C LEU A 111 4.82 11.40 -7.97
N ILE A 112 5.29 10.27 -7.44
CA ILE A 112 4.44 9.20 -6.92
C ILE A 112 4.73 8.98 -5.44
N MET A 113 3.66 8.72 -4.70
CA MET A 113 3.64 8.42 -3.27
C MET A 113 2.29 7.77 -2.95
N HIS A 114 2.15 7.21 -1.74
CA HIS A 114 0.84 6.71 -1.29
C HIS A 114 -0.13 7.87 -0.98
N GLY A 115 0.33 8.88 -0.24
CA GLY A 115 -0.39 10.15 -0.04
C GLY A 115 -0.83 10.43 1.40
N ASP A 116 -0.73 9.45 2.30
CA ASP A 116 -1.07 9.58 3.72
C ASP A 116 -0.24 10.64 4.46
N THR A 117 0.97 10.95 3.97
CA THR A 117 1.81 12.05 4.49
C THR A 117 1.25 13.44 4.20
N LEU A 118 0.37 13.58 3.20
CA LEU A 118 -0.23 14.87 2.83
C LEU A 118 -1.43 15.22 3.74
N CYS A 119 -1.94 14.25 4.49
CA CYS A 119 -3.07 14.38 5.42
C CYS A 119 -2.61 14.99 6.75
N THR A 120 -2.03 16.19 6.70
CA THR A 120 -1.38 16.87 7.84
C THR A 120 -2.36 17.35 8.91
N ASP A 121 -3.65 17.47 8.57
CA ASP A 121 -4.70 17.92 9.49
C ASP A 121 -5.12 16.83 10.51
N ASP A 122 -4.83 15.55 10.23
CA ASP A 122 -5.02 14.46 11.19
C ASP A 122 -3.75 14.27 12.04
N ALA A 123 -3.53 15.19 12.98
CA ALA A 123 -2.38 15.16 13.88
C ALA A 123 -2.26 13.84 14.67
N GLY A 124 -3.40 13.20 15.00
CA GLY A 124 -3.43 11.91 15.68
C GLY A 124 -2.89 10.78 14.80
N TYR A 125 -3.33 10.75 13.55
CA TYR A 125 -2.81 9.83 12.54
C TYR A 125 -1.32 10.08 12.27
N GLN A 126 -0.89 11.32 12.06
CA GLN A 126 0.52 11.64 11.80
C GLN A 126 1.43 11.25 12.97
N ALA A 127 1.00 11.45 14.22
CA ALA A 127 1.75 11.00 15.40
C ALA A 127 1.85 9.47 15.48
N PHE A 128 0.77 8.76 15.17
CA PHE A 128 0.76 7.31 15.09
C PHE A 128 1.68 6.80 13.98
N ARG A 129 1.59 7.37 12.79
CA ARG A 129 2.44 7.09 11.62
C ARG A 129 3.93 7.25 11.97
N ALA A 130 4.28 8.40 12.56
CA ALA A 130 5.65 8.68 13.00
C ALA A 130 6.16 7.66 14.05
N LYS A 131 5.26 7.04 14.82
CA LYS A 131 5.61 5.99 15.78
C LYS A 131 5.85 4.66 15.08
N VAL A 132 4.93 4.20 14.22
CA VAL A 132 5.01 2.88 13.56
C VAL A 132 6.10 2.80 12.50
N HIS A 133 6.54 3.93 11.94
CA HIS A 133 7.69 3.99 11.04
C HIS A 133 9.06 4.01 11.74
N LYS A 134 9.12 3.95 13.07
CA LYS A 134 10.41 3.84 13.78
C LYS A 134 11.03 2.46 13.53
N PRO A 135 12.26 2.36 12.98
CA PRO A 135 12.85 1.07 12.62
C PRO A 135 12.96 0.10 13.80
N TRP A 136 13.32 0.59 14.99
CA TRP A 136 13.40 -0.25 16.18
C TRP A 136 12.05 -0.82 16.62
N LEU A 137 10.95 -0.09 16.39
CA LEU A 137 9.61 -0.54 16.73
C LEU A 137 9.13 -1.60 15.74
N GLN A 138 9.42 -1.42 14.45
CA GLN A 138 9.14 -2.43 13.42
C GLN A 138 9.93 -3.71 13.68
N MET A 139 11.22 -3.60 14.02
CA MET A 139 12.04 -4.76 14.39
C MET A 139 11.48 -5.48 15.62
N LEU A 140 11.11 -4.73 16.67
CA LEU A 140 10.50 -5.31 17.87
C LEU A 140 9.16 -6.00 17.55
N PHE A 141 8.31 -5.36 16.74
CA PHE A 141 7.03 -5.93 16.33
C PHE A 141 7.21 -7.21 15.52
N LEU A 142 8.11 -7.22 14.53
CA LEU A 142 8.40 -8.37 13.68
C LEU A 142 9.07 -9.53 14.46
N ALA A 143 9.75 -9.23 15.57
CA ALA A 143 10.29 -10.25 16.47
C ALA A 143 9.22 -10.95 17.34
N LEU A 144 8.00 -10.38 17.44
CA LEU A 144 6.93 -11.02 18.19
C LEU A 144 6.42 -12.29 17.48
N PRO A 145 5.96 -13.30 18.23
CA PRO A 145 5.28 -14.45 17.65
C PRO A 145 4.08 -14.02 16.80
N LEU A 146 3.85 -14.72 15.69
CA LEU A 146 2.84 -14.35 14.70
C LEU A 146 1.42 -14.20 15.32
N PHE A 147 1.05 -15.07 16.26
CA PHE A 147 -0.25 -14.99 16.94
C PHE A 147 -0.44 -13.69 17.73
N VAL A 148 0.65 -13.16 18.32
CA VAL A 148 0.64 -11.87 19.04
C VAL A 148 0.43 -10.73 18.06
N ARG A 149 1.19 -10.73 16.94
CA ARG A 149 1.04 -9.73 15.88
C ARG A 149 -0.38 -9.71 15.30
N LYS A 150 -0.96 -10.88 15.03
CA LYS A 150 -2.35 -11.02 14.55
C LYS A 150 -3.35 -10.40 15.54
N ARG A 151 -3.18 -10.65 16.85
CA ARG A 151 -4.03 -10.06 17.89
C ARG A 151 -3.89 -8.54 17.97
N ILE A 152 -2.66 -8.02 17.85
CA ILE A 152 -2.41 -6.56 17.84
C ILE A 152 -3.08 -5.93 16.61
N ALA A 153 -2.85 -6.48 15.42
CA ALA A 153 -3.42 -5.96 14.17
C ALA A 153 -4.97 -5.98 14.19
N ALA A 154 -5.57 -7.06 14.69
CA ALA A 154 -7.03 -7.15 14.85
C ALA A 154 -7.58 -6.06 15.79
N ARG A 155 -6.90 -5.81 16.92
CA ARG A 155 -7.31 -4.75 17.86
C ARG A 155 -7.14 -3.36 17.28
N MET A 156 -6.03 -3.10 16.59
CA MET A 156 -5.78 -1.82 15.94
C MET A 156 -6.86 -1.53 14.90
N ARG A 157 -7.26 -2.53 14.10
CA ARG A 157 -8.38 -2.41 13.17
C ARG A 157 -9.70 -2.08 13.85
N ALA A 158 -10.05 -2.79 14.91
CA ALA A 158 -11.30 -2.52 15.63
C ALA A 158 -11.35 -1.07 16.10
N ASN A 159 -10.25 -0.59 16.71
CA ASN A 159 -10.12 0.78 17.17
C ASN A 159 -10.16 1.80 16.01
N SER A 160 -9.51 1.51 14.87
CA SER A 160 -9.54 2.40 13.70
C SER A 160 -10.93 2.49 13.08
N LYS A 161 -11.68 1.38 13.01
CA LYS A 161 -13.08 1.39 12.55
C LYS A 161 -13.98 2.22 13.46
N GLU A 162 -13.77 2.14 14.78
CA GLU A 162 -14.49 2.98 15.77
C GLU A 162 -14.07 4.46 15.70
N ALA A 163 -12.79 4.75 15.46
CA ALA A 163 -12.30 6.12 15.32
C ALA A 163 -12.75 6.77 14.00
N ASN A 164 -12.74 6.03 12.90
CA ASN A 164 -13.17 6.54 11.59
C ASN A 164 -14.70 6.74 11.53
N SER A 165 -15.49 5.95 12.27
CA SER A 165 -16.94 6.17 12.35
C SER A 165 -17.33 7.44 13.13
N SER A 166 -16.41 7.99 13.92
CA SER A 166 -16.61 9.23 14.71
C SER A 166 -15.94 10.48 14.11
N LYS A 167 -15.13 10.34 13.05
CA LYS A 167 -14.47 11.48 12.38
C LYS A 167 -15.32 12.02 11.23
N SER A 168 -15.43 13.35 11.13
CA SER A 168 -16.08 14.01 10.00
C SER A 168 -15.22 13.87 8.72
N LEU A 169 -15.87 13.67 7.57
CA LEU A 169 -15.24 13.54 6.24
C LEU A 169 -14.23 14.67 5.92
N ALA A 170 -14.37 15.86 6.51
CA ALA A 170 -13.49 17.00 6.28
C ALA A 170 -12.07 16.87 6.89
N ILE A 171 -11.85 15.99 7.87
CA ILE A 171 -10.54 15.78 8.53
C ILE A 171 -9.71 14.72 7.77
N MET A 172 -10.37 13.88 6.98
CA MET A 172 -9.75 12.81 6.17
C MET A 172 -9.42 13.27 4.74
N ASP A 173 -9.59 14.56 4.43
CA ASP A 173 -9.23 15.10 3.12
C ASP A 173 -7.77 15.59 3.14
N VAL A 174 -7.10 15.53 1.99
CA VAL A 174 -5.74 16.09 1.88
C VAL A 174 -5.82 17.59 2.13
N ASN A 175 -4.93 18.12 2.99
CA ASN A 175 -4.90 19.55 3.26
C ASN A 175 -4.67 20.31 1.94
N GLN A 176 -5.60 21.21 1.58
CA GLN A 176 -5.54 21.97 0.33
C GLN A 176 -4.26 22.81 0.19
N ASN A 177 -3.62 23.18 1.32
CA ASN A 177 -2.35 23.90 1.33
C ASN A 177 -1.12 23.00 1.06
N ALA A 178 -1.23 21.67 1.23
CA ALA A 178 -0.20 20.73 0.77
C ALA A 178 -0.26 20.51 -0.75
N GLY A 179 -1.41 20.78 -1.37
CA GLY A 179 -1.64 20.68 -2.82
C GLY A 179 -0.89 21.72 -3.67
N SER A 180 -0.34 22.80 -3.10
CA SER A 180 0.39 23.82 -3.89
C SER A 180 1.74 23.35 -4.46
N GLN A 181 2.18 22.12 -4.16
CA GLN A 181 3.34 21.48 -4.83
C GLN A 181 2.93 20.39 -5.84
N CYS A 182 1.66 19.99 -5.89
CA CYS A 182 1.15 18.96 -6.79
C CYS A 182 -0.09 19.50 -7.51
N ASP A 183 0.06 19.96 -8.76
CA ASP A 183 -1.02 20.53 -9.56
C ASP A 183 -2.25 19.60 -9.65
N GLY A 184 -3.30 19.97 -8.92
CA GLY A 184 -4.70 19.87 -9.31
C GLY A 184 -5.29 18.48 -9.60
N LYS A 185 -5.81 17.82 -8.56
CA LYS A 185 -7.17 17.22 -8.47
C LYS A 185 -7.30 16.40 -7.18
N ASN A 186 -8.41 16.56 -6.46
CA ASN A 186 -8.80 15.87 -5.21
C ASN A 186 -8.14 14.49 -5.02
N ILE A 187 -7.06 14.47 -4.25
CA ILE A 187 -6.48 13.27 -3.66
C ILE A 187 -7.20 13.10 -2.31
N ARG A 188 -7.94 12.00 -2.12
CA ARG A 188 -8.62 11.70 -0.84
C ARG A 188 -7.71 10.81 -0.01
N CYS A 189 -7.62 11.04 1.30
CA CYS A 189 -6.99 10.10 2.21
C CYS A 189 -8.03 9.03 2.59
N ASN A 190 -7.82 7.77 2.18
CA ASN A 190 -8.63 6.67 2.70
C ASN A 190 -8.07 6.24 4.07
N GLY A 191 -8.94 6.26 5.08
CA GLY A 191 -8.66 5.79 6.44
C GLY A 191 -8.91 4.30 6.64
#